data_AF-A0A0K9GTT1-F1
#
_entry.id   AF-A0A0K9GTT1-F1
#
_cell.length_a   1.000
_cell.length_b   1.000
_cell.length_c   1.000
_cell.angle_alpha   90.00
_cell.angle_beta   90.00
_cell.angle_gamma   90.00
#
_symmetry.space_group_name_H-M   'P 1'
#
loop_
_entity.id
_entity.type
_entity.pdbx_description
1 polymer ?
#
loop_
_entity_poly.entity_id
_entity_poly.type
_entity_poly.pdbx_seq_one_letter_code
_entity_poly.pdbx_strand_id
1 'polypeptide(L)'
;MKKIMLLTLLLLVALNFISIFVHANEGQKKDLMKIVKRFMPSNSSLISPEKPFPTQPIQLYDFNHDGQKEIIFTFEIKAKEQPFPSQFGVIVLKKDNTDWRKVWETKIQGVDLDFSGLADITGDGIKEYLFGVTIGAAIGSELEVFQWGDNSFKKIADVPYHKIDFVNGNQKVGIAVWQMYIGDSYLVDVLKWNGKKLVYDEELYSKYYPIIEKFYNDKISEMDAWFYWYCLADAQIKAKKFEEASKSIQKGISLAKKSSMQEVVQDFNDLTERLENKRK
;
A
#
# COMPACT_ATOMS: atom_id res chain seq x y z
N MET A 1 44.36 -39.88 15.05
CA MET A 1 43.00 -39.46 15.43
C MET A 1 42.63 -38.23 14.61
N LYS A 2 41.78 -38.39 13.60
CA LYS A 2 41.42 -37.33 12.62
C LYS A 2 40.38 -36.40 13.23
N LYS A 3 40.65 -35.09 13.24
CA LYS A 3 39.65 -34.05 13.52
C LYS A 3 38.72 -33.94 12.30
N ILE A 4 37.45 -34.29 12.48
CA ILE A 4 36.40 -34.05 11.49
C ILE A 4 35.92 -32.62 11.72
N MET A 5 36.23 -31.75 10.75
CA MET A 5 35.74 -30.38 10.71
C MET A 5 34.31 -30.44 10.14
N LEU A 6 33.31 -30.14 10.98
CA LEU A 6 31.92 -30.06 10.55
C LEU A 6 31.72 -28.74 9.81
N LEU A 7 31.68 -28.80 8.48
CA LEU A 7 31.37 -27.66 7.62
C LEU A 7 29.83 -27.55 7.56
N THR A 8 29.25 -26.62 8.32
CA THR A 8 27.84 -26.26 8.19
C THR A 8 27.62 -25.53 6.87
N LEU A 9 27.01 -26.23 5.91
CA LEU A 9 26.57 -25.69 4.63
C LEU A 9 25.38 -24.74 4.91
N LEU A 10 25.64 -23.44 4.97
CA LEU A 10 24.60 -22.41 4.96
C LEU A 10 23.94 -22.45 3.56
N LEU A 11 22.79 -23.11 3.44
CA LEU A 11 21.93 -22.93 2.27
C LEU A 11 21.37 -21.51 2.30
N LEU A 12 22.03 -20.59 1.57
CA LEU A 12 21.38 -19.36 1.14
C LEU A 12 20.22 -19.75 0.22
N VAL A 13 19.00 -19.69 0.73
CA VAL A 13 17.81 -19.58 -0.10
C VAL A 13 17.87 -18.18 -0.73
N ALA A 14 18.54 -18.08 -1.87
CA ALA A 14 18.44 -16.92 -2.73
C ALA A 14 16.99 -16.87 -3.26
N LEU A 15 16.15 -16.08 -2.58
CA LEU A 15 14.88 -15.63 -3.13
C LEU A 15 15.20 -14.93 -4.45
N ASN A 16 14.79 -15.55 -5.56
CA ASN A 16 14.84 -14.97 -6.90
C ASN A 16 13.94 -13.73 -6.96
N PHE A 17 14.44 -12.60 -6.48
CA PHE A 17 14.01 -11.30 -6.96
C PHE A 17 14.60 -11.14 -8.36
N ILE A 18 13.86 -11.60 -9.38
CA ILE A 18 14.10 -11.13 -10.74
C ILE A 18 13.60 -9.68 -10.78
N SER A 19 14.42 -8.80 -10.25
CA SER A 19 14.32 -7.37 -10.46
C SER A 19 14.65 -7.12 -11.93
N ILE A 20 13.66 -7.17 -12.82
CA ILE A 20 13.82 -6.67 -14.19
C ILE A 20 13.83 -5.13 -14.13
N PHE A 21 14.86 -4.56 -13.50
CA PHE A 21 15.22 -3.18 -13.75
C PHE A 21 16.01 -3.17 -15.05
N VAL A 22 15.29 -2.99 -16.17
CA VAL A 22 15.92 -2.48 -17.40
C VAL A 22 16.42 -1.09 -17.06
N HIS A 23 17.68 -1.00 -16.65
CA HIS A 23 18.36 0.28 -16.49
C HIS A 23 18.45 0.90 -17.89
N ALA A 24 17.67 1.96 -18.12
CA ALA A 24 17.79 2.75 -19.33
C ALA A 24 19.22 3.30 -19.45
N ASN A 25 19.85 3.14 -20.61
CA ASN A 25 21.17 3.70 -20.88
C ASN A 25 21.15 5.24 -20.70
N GLU A 26 22.26 5.86 -20.28
CA GLU A 26 22.33 7.31 -19.98
C GLU A 26 21.82 8.20 -21.11
N GLY A 27 22.04 7.80 -22.37
CA GLY A 27 21.50 8.48 -23.55
C GLY A 27 19.96 8.50 -23.60
N GLN A 28 19.33 7.35 -23.33
CA GLN A 28 17.86 7.24 -23.26
C GLN A 28 17.28 8.07 -22.13
N LYS A 29 17.97 8.13 -20.98
CA LYS A 29 17.57 8.95 -19.82
C LYS A 29 17.57 10.45 -20.15
N LYS A 30 18.56 10.92 -20.91
CA LYS A 30 18.66 12.33 -21.35
C LYS A 30 17.53 12.71 -22.30
N ASP A 31 17.13 11.83 -23.20
CA ASP A 31 16.06 12.11 -24.14
C ASP A 31 14.67 12.05 -23.49
N LEU A 32 14.44 11.11 -22.58
CA LEU A 32 13.22 11.08 -21.74
C LEU A 32 13.06 12.37 -20.94
N MET A 33 14.15 12.87 -20.35
CA MET A 33 14.10 14.13 -19.57
C MET A 33 13.75 15.34 -20.44
N LYS A 34 14.22 15.41 -21.70
CA LYS A 34 13.82 16.48 -22.63
C LYS A 34 12.32 16.42 -22.92
N ILE A 35 11.76 15.22 -23.11
CA ILE A 35 10.32 15.04 -23.33
C ILE A 35 9.54 15.52 -22.11
N VAL A 36 9.85 14.98 -20.92
CA VAL A 36 9.15 15.31 -19.67
C VAL A 36 9.18 16.81 -19.37
N LYS A 37 10.34 17.46 -19.52
CA LYS A 37 10.47 18.92 -19.28
C LYS A 37 9.52 19.77 -20.12
N ARG A 38 9.13 19.33 -21.33
CA ARG A 38 8.16 20.06 -22.17
C ARG A 38 6.73 20.00 -21.63
N PHE A 39 6.41 19.01 -20.80
CA PHE A 39 5.07 18.79 -20.23
C PHE A 39 4.99 19.12 -18.74
N MET A 40 6.11 19.45 -18.10
CA MET A 40 6.13 19.84 -16.69
C MET A 40 5.28 21.09 -16.44
N PRO A 41 4.37 21.07 -15.45
CA PRO A 41 3.66 22.27 -15.03
C PRO A 41 4.61 23.38 -14.56
N SER A 42 4.19 24.64 -14.70
CA SER A 42 4.94 25.78 -14.17
C SER A 42 5.15 25.64 -12.66
N ASN A 43 6.34 26.03 -12.18
CA ASN A 43 6.73 25.97 -10.76
C ASN A 43 6.67 24.55 -10.14
N SER A 44 6.85 23.51 -10.96
CA SER A 44 6.91 22.13 -10.46
C SER A 44 8.31 21.55 -10.53
N SER A 45 8.56 20.54 -9.70
CA SER A 45 9.76 19.69 -9.74
C SER A 45 9.37 18.23 -9.81
N LEU A 46 10.18 17.41 -10.48
CA LEU A 46 10.02 15.95 -10.43
C LEU A 46 10.26 15.44 -9.02
N ILE A 47 9.45 14.48 -8.58
CA ILE A 47 9.52 13.92 -7.24
C ILE A 47 9.35 12.40 -7.29
N SER A 48 10.21 11.67 -6.60
CA SER A 48 10.06 10.22 -6.41
C SER A 48 9.04 9.94 -5.29
N PRO A 49 8.22 8.90 -5.41
CA PRO A 49 7.41 8.47 -4.28
C PRO A 49 8.28 7.84 -3.19
N GLU A 50 7.78 7.81 -1.95
CA GLU A 50 8.41 7.01 -0.89
C GLU A 50 8.31 5.50 -1.18
N LYS A 51 7.18 5.07 -1.75
CA LYS A 51 6.85 3.67 -2.02
C LYS A 51 6.36 3.44 -3.45
N PRO A 52 6.64 2.27 -4.03
CA PRO A 52 7.62 1.28 -3.55
C PRO A 52 9.06 1.81 -3.70
N PHE A 53 9.94 1.55 -2.73
CA PHE A 53 11.34 2.00 -2.83
C PHE A 53 12.22 0.94 -3.52
N PRO A 54 13.17 1.32 -4.40
CA PRO A 54 13.34 2.64 -5.00
C PRO A 54 12.49 2.79 -6.28
N THR A 55 11.64 3.82 -6.34
CA THR A 55 10.93 4.20 -7.57
C THR A 55 11.42 5.56 -8.09
N GLN A 56 11.66 5.63 -9.39
CA GLN A 56 12.08 6.86 -10.07
C GLN A 56 10.86 7.73 -10.38
N PRO A 57 11.03 9.06 -10.49
CA PRO A 57 9.92 9.98 -10.79
C PRO A 57 9.37 9.81 -12.21
N ILE A 58 10.05 9.03 -13.06
CA ILE A 58 9.64 8.72 -14.43
C ILE A 58 9.60 7.19 -14.57
N GLN A 59 8.44 6.67 -14.96
CA GLN A 59 8.17 5.26 -15.22
C GLN A 59 7.71 5.05 -16.66
N LEU A 60 7.93 3.86 -17.21
CA LEU A 60 7.54 3.50 -18.57
C LEU A 60 6.72 2.21 -18.53
N TYR A 61 5.53 2.22 -19.12
CA TYR A 61 4.68 1.04 -19.22
C TYR A 61 3.82 1.11 -20.48
N ASP A 62 3.58 -0.03 -21.11
CA ASP A 62 2.79 -0.17 -22.33
C ASP A 62 1.38 -0.59 -21.93
N PHE A 63 0.48 0.40 -21.72
CA PHE A 63 -0.88 0.15 -21.21
C PHE A 63 -1.83 -0.40 -22.26
N ASN A 64 -1.54 -0.13 -23.53
CA ASN A 64 -2.42 -0.47 -24.64
C ASN A 64 -1.91 -1.68 -25.45
N HIS A 65 -0.76 -2.24 -25.07
CA HIS A 65 -0.08 -3.36 -25.71
C HIS A 65 0.26 -3.14 -27.20
N ASP A 66 0.51 -1.89 -27.60
CA ASP A 66 0.92 -1.54 -28.96
C ASP A 66 2.45 -1.64 -29.20
N GLY A 67 3.20 -2.04 -28.16
CA GLY A 67 4.66 -2.16 -28.17
C GLY A 67 5.38 -0.84 -27.89
N GLN A 68 4.67 0.28 -27.73
CA GLN A 68 5.21 1.59 -27.37
C GLN A 68 4.79 1.96 -25.95
N LYS A 69 5.77 2.03 -25.05
CA LYS A 69 5.51 2.41 -23.66
C LYS A 69 5.07 3.87 -23.55
N GLU A 70 3.98 4.11 -22.84
CA GLU A 70 3.64 5.42 -22.30
C GLU A 70 4.65 5.86 -21.23
N ILE A 71 4.81 7.18 -21.09
CA ILE A 71 5.63 7.80 -20.05
C ILE A 71 4.71 8.25 -18.93
N ILE A 72 5.01 7.82 -17.71
CA ILE A 72 4.34 8.27 -16.48
C ILE A 72 5.37 9.08 -15.72
N PHE A 73 5.04 10.30 -15.28
CA PHE A 73 5.94 11.03 -14.39
C PHE A 73 5.20 11.78 -13.29
N THR A 74 5.81 11.77 -12.11
CA THR A 74 5.30 12.43 -10.90
C THR A 74 6.00 13.76 -10.65
N PHE A 75 5.24 14.75 -10.21
CA PHE A 75 5.72 16.09 -9.92
C PHE A 75 5.10 16.65 -8.64
N GLU A 76 5.80 17.60 -8.03
CA GLU A 76 5.33 18.42 -6.92
C GLU A 76 5.23 19.87 -7.38
N ILE A 77 4.12 20.54 -7.08
CA ILE A 77 4.01 22.01 -7.07
C ILE A 77 4.04 22.43 -5.60
N LYS A 78 5.15 23.03 -5.20
CA LYS A 78 5.36 23.44 -3.80
C LYS A 78 4.38 24.55 -3.41
N ALA A 79 3.82 24.42 -2.21
CA ALA A 79 3.07 25.50 -1.60
C ALA A 79 3.96 26.75 -1.44
N LYS A 80 3.40 27.93 -1.70
CA LYS A 80 4.13 29.20 -1.56
C LYS A 80 4.36 29.60 -0.10
N GLU A 81 3.43 29.24 0.77
CA GLU A 81 3.41 29.60 2.18
C GLU A 81 2.93 28.41 3.02
N GLN A 82 3.57 28.18 4.15
CA GLN A 82 3.09 27.23 5.16
C GLN A 82 1.93 27.87 5.95
N PRO A 83 0.93 27.11 6.43
CA PRO A 83 0.85 25.65 6.47
C PRO A 83 0.09 25.03 5.27
N PHE A 84 -0.01 25.73 4.13
CA PHE A 84 -0.77 25.20 3.00
C PHE A 84 -0.07 23.96 2.41
N PRO A 85 -0.83 22.89 2.08
CA PRO A 85 -0.26 21.69 1.50
C PRO A 85 0.26 21.94 0.07
N SER A 86 1.34 21.25 -0.30
CA SER A 86 1.80 21.14 -1.69
C SER A 86 0.74 20.42 -2.55
N GLN A 87 0.88 20.52 -3.87
CA GLN A 87 0.14 19.65 -4.79
C GLN A 87 1.08 18.62 -5.38
N PHE A 88 0.73 17.35 -5.25
CA PHE A 88 1.41 16.24 -5.89
C PHE A 88 0.58 15.79 -7.07
N GLY A 89 1.23 15.56 -8.20
CA GLY A 89 0.52 15.14 -9.39
C GLY A 89 1.32 14.17 -10.23
N VAL A 90 0.63 13.65 -11.23
CA VAL A 90 1.15 12.72 -12.20
C VAL A 90 0.64 13.13 -13.58
N ILE A 91 1.50 12.99 -14.58
CA ILE A 91 1.15 13.16 -15.99
C ILE A 91 1.51 11.88 -16.73
N VAL A 92 0.65 11.52 -17.67
CA VAL A 92 0.89 10.41 -18.59
C VAL A 92 0.96 10.93 -20.02
N LEU A 93 2.03 10.55 -20.71
CA LEU A 93 2.28 10.90 -22.09
C LEU A 93 2.20 9.64 -22.95
N LYS A 94 1.53 9.78 -24.09
CA LYS A 94 1.52 8.77 -25.15
C LYS A 94 2.19 9.35 -26.39
N LYS A 95 2.87 8.49 -27.15
CA LYS A 95 3.39 8.86 -28.46
C LYS A 95 2.28 8.74 -29.50
N ASP A 96 2.07 9.79 -30.27
CA ASP A 96 1.15 9.86 -31.39
C ASP A 96 1.97 10.18 -32.65
N ASN A 97 2.09 9.20 -33.56
CA ASN A 97 3.02 9.23 -34.69
C ASN A 97 4.47 9.53 -34.25
N THR A 98 4.95 10.76 -34.48
CA THR A 98 6.30 11.20 -34.16
C THR A 98 6.40 11.98 -32.86
N ASP A 99 5.29 12.49 -32.33
CA ASP A 99 5.27 13.42 -31.21
C ASP A 99 4.67 12.83 -29.94
N TRP A 100 5.06 13.38 -28.80
CA TRP A 100 4.46 13.04 -27.51
C TRP A 100 3.29 13.97 -27.24
N ARG A 101 2.21 13.42 -26.69
CA ARG A 101 1.06 14.21 -26.20
C ARG A 101 0.69 13.79 -24.79
N LYS A 102 0.21 14.76 -24.00
CA LYS A 102 -0.38 14.49 -22.69
C LYS A 102 -1.77 13.88 -22.89
N VAL A 103 -1.96 12.68 -22.36
CA VAL A 103 -3.24 11.93 -22.46
C VAL A 103 -3.99 11.89 -21.14
N TRP A 104 -3.30 12.16 -20.03
CA TRP A 104 -3.91 12.21 -18.70
C TRP A 104 -3.06 13.01 -17.70
N GLU A 105 -3.72 13.59 -16.70
CA GLU A 105 -3.11 14.29 -15.56
C GLU A 105 -4.06 14.25 -14.35
N THR A 106 -3.53 14.05 -13.15
CA THR A 106 -4.25 14.31 -11.89
C THR A 106 -3.34 15.01 -10.88
N LYS A 107 -3.96 15.65 -9.88
CA LYS A 107 -3.30 16.33 -8.76
C LYS A 107 -4.10 16.14 -7.48
N ILE A 108 -3.39 15.90 -6.37
CA ILE A 108 -3.96 15.82 -5.02
C ILE A 108 -3.16 16.77 -4.12
N GLN A 109 -3.87 17.50 -3.27
CA GLN A 109 -3.25 18.31 -2.22
C GLN A 109 -2.81 17.40 -1.07
N GLY A 110 -1.59 17.60 -0.59
CA GLY A 110 -1.07 16.83 0.54
C GLY A 110 0.24 17.38 1.07
N VAL A 111 0.86 16.61 1.95
CA VAL A 111 2.17 16.92 2.54
C VAL A 111 3.29 16.10 1.93
N ASP A 112 2.99 14.96 1.31
CA ASP A 112 4.00 14.13 0.63
C ASP A 112 3.41 13.19 -0.44
N LEU A 113 4.27 12.69 -1.34
CA LEU A 113 3.96 11.62 -2.28
C LEU A 113 4.38 10.26 -1.69
N ASP A 114 3.45 9.59 -1.01
CA ASP A 114 3.73 8.28 -0.39
C ASP A 114 3.85 7.16 -1.42
N PHE A 115 2.96 7.09 -2.42
CA PHE A 115 2.89 5.96 -3.33
C PHE A 115 2.80 6.35 -4.81
N SER A 116 3.59 5.71 -5.68
CA SER A 116 3.39 5.77 -7.13
C SER A 116 3.93 4.49 -7.77
N GLY A 117 3.04 3.66 -8.30
CA GLY A 117 3.43 2.33 -8.80
C GLY A 117 2.38 1.68 -9.70
N LEU A 118 2.72 0.48 -10.18
CA LEU A 118 1.91 -0.29 -11.12
C LEU A 118 1.65 -1.70 -10.58
N ALA A 119 0.38 -2.12 -10.54
CA ALA A 119 -0.03 -3.45 -10.13
C ALA A 119 -1.27 -3.90 -10.92
N ASP A 120 -1.35 -5.19 -11.25
CA ASP A 120 -2.53 -5.80 -11.90
C ASP A 120 -3.59 -6.09 -10.83
N ILE A 121 -4.34 -5.06 -10.44
CA ILE A 121 -5.37 -5.08 -9.40
C ILE A 121 -6.64 -5.76 -9.91
N THR A 122 -6.96 -5.57 -11.19
CA THR A 122 -8.16 -6.12 -11.81
C THR A 122 -7.98 -7.59 -12.25
N GLY A 123 -6.74 -8.04 -12.44
CA GLY A 123 -6.41 -9.40 -12.86
C GLY A 123 -6.61 -9.63 -14.36
N ASP A 124 -6.67 -8.57 -15.16
CA ASP A 124 -6.86 -8.64 -16.62
C ASP A 124 -5.53 -8.72 -17.39
N GLY A 125 -4.40 -8.67 -16.68
CA GLY A 125 -3.05 -8.70 -17.26
C GLY A 125 -2.47 -7.31 -17.59
N ILE A 126 -3.29 -6.25 -17.53
CA ILE A 126 -2.88 -4.86 -17.65
C ILE A 126 -2.74 -4.29 -16.23
N LYS A 127 -1.61 -3.66 -15.94
CA LYS A 127 -1.41 -3.05 -14.63
C LYS A 127 -2.21 -1.75 -14.52
N GLU A 128 -2.97 -1.62 -13.45
CA GLU A 128 -3.46 -0.34 -12.98
C GLU A 128 -2.32 0.53 -12.46
N TYR A 129 -2.52 1.85 -12.55
CA TYR A 129 -1.65 2.83 -11.94
C TYR A 129 -2.20 3.24 -10.57
N LEU A 130 -1.35 3.19 -9.55
CA LEU A 130 -1.69 3.48 -8.16
C LEU A 130 -0.94 4.73 -7.72
N PHE A 131 -1.67 5.71 -7.19
CA PHE A 131 -1.14 7.02 -6.80
C PHE A 131 -1.62 7.38 -5.39
N GLY A 132 -0.68 7.45 -4.44
CA GLY A 132 -0.95 7.68 -3.03
C GLY A 132 -0.33 8.97 -2.53
N VAL A 133 -1.15 9.87 -1.97
CA VAL A 133 -0.70 11.16 -1.43
C VAL A 133 -1.02 11.23 0.05
N THR A 134 -0.02 11.58 0.86
CA THR A 134 -0.19 11.79 2.30
C THR A 134 -0.93 13.08 2.53
N ILE A 135 -2.11 13.01 3.15
CA ILE A 135 -2.93 14.18 3.46
C ILE A 135 -2.44 14.82 4.77
N GLY A 136 -2.08 14.00 5.75
CA GLY A 136 -1.46 14.44 6.99
C GLY A 136 -1.32 13.29 7.99
N ALA A 137 -0.43 13.44 8.98
CA ALA A 137 -0.06 12.33 9.88
C ALA A 137 -1.26 11.65 10.57
N ALA A 138 -2.26 12.42 11.02
CA ALA A 138 -3.45 11.86 11.67
C ALA A 138 -4.45 11.25 10.67
N ILE A 139 -4.60 11.86 9.48
CA ILE A 139 -5.56 11.45 8.45
C ILE A 139 -5.04 10.24 7.68
N GLY A 140 -3.73 10.15 7.49
CA GLY A 140 -3.07 9.18 6.64
C GLY A 140 -2.92 9.70 5.21
N SER A 141 -2.92 8.75 4.29
CA SER A 141 -2.76 8.92 2.86
C SER A 141 -3.99 8.42 2.13
N GLU A 142 -4.25 9.00 0.96
CA GLU A 142 -5.32 8.57 0.06
C GLU A 142 -4.70 7.88 -1.15
N LEU A 143 -5.07 6.62 -1.40
CA LEU A 143 -4.65 5.86 -2.58
C LEU A 143 -5.72 5.96 -3.66
N GLU A 144 -5.39 6.51 -4.82
CA GLU A 144 -6.24 6.42 -6.02
C GLU A 144 -5.74 5.34 -6.97
N VAL A 145 -6.66 4.48 -7.46
CA VAL A 145 -6.37 3.40 -8.42
C VAL A 145 -7.00 3.73 -9.76
N PHE A 146 -6.17 3.71 -10.80
CA PHE A 146 -6.55 4.09 -12.16
C PHE A 146 -6.38 2.93 -13.13
N GLN A 147 -7.45 2.64 -13.86
CA GLN A 147 -7.45 1.69 -14.96
C GLN A 147 -7.31 2.43 -16.29
N TRP A 148 -6.51 1.88 -17.18
CA TRP A 148 -6.37 2.39 -18.53
C TRP A 148 -7.57 1.99 -19.39
N GLY A 149 -8.15 2.95 -20.11
CA GLY A 149 -9.28 2.73 -21.02
C GLY A 149 -9.48 3.94 -21.92
N ASP A 150 -9.94 3.71 -23.15
CA ASP A 150 -10.21 4.77 -24.13
C ASP A 150 -9.02 5.75 -24.35
N ASN A 151 -7.78 5.23 -24.35
CA ASN A 151 -6.53 5.99 -24.46
C ASN A 151 -6.28 7.02 -23.32
N SER A 152 -6.88 6.82 -22.15
CA SER A 152 -6.64 7.63 -20.95
C SER A 152 -6.79 6.78 -19.69
N PHE A 153 -6.66 7.40 -18.52
CA PHE A 153 -6.93 6.77 -17.23
C PHE A 153 -8.30 7.16 -16.68
N LYS A 154 -8.97 6.17 -16.10
CA LYS A 154 -10.19 6.34 -15.32
C LYS A 154 -9.96 5.85 -13.90
N LYS A 155 -10.32 6.67 -12.90
CA LYS A 155 -10.30 6.22 -11.50
C LYS A 155 -11.34 5.12 -11.29
N ILE A 156 -10.93 4.00 -10.73
CA ILE A 156 -11.79 2.85 -10.45
C ILE A 156 -11.97 2.57 -8.95
N ALA A 157 -11.05 3.05 -8.12
CA ALA A 157 -11.15 2.97 -6.67
C ALA A 157 -10.35 4.08 -5.99
N ASP A 158 -10.71 4.36 -4.75
CA ASP A 158 -9.91 5.11 -3.79
C ASP A 158 -10.02 4.46 -2.40
N VAL A 159 -8.94 4.51 -1.63
CA VAL A 159 -8.85 3.88 -0.29
C VAL A 159 -7.91 4.68 0.62
N PRO A 160 -8.36 5.08 1.83
CA PRO A 160 -7.49 5.71 2.82
C PRO A 160 -6.64 4.67 3.56
N TYR A 161 -5.40 5.04 3.86
CA TYR A 161 -4.44 4.18 4.55
C TYR A 161 -3.38 4.98 5.31
N HIS A 162 -2.82 4.41 6.39
CA HIS A 162 -1.61 4.91 7.04
C HIS A 162 -0.39 4.05 6.67
N LYS A 163 -0.61 2.76 6.41
CA LYS A 163 0.38 1.87 5.77
C LYS A 163 -0.31 1.01 4.72
N ILE A 164 0.43 0.63 3.70
CA ILE A 164 -0.06 -0.16 2.58
C ILE A 164 0.94 -1.25 2.22
N ASP A 165 0.45 -2.44 1.92
CA ASP A 165 1.23 -3.56 1.37
C ASP A 165 0.45 -4.27 0.27
N PHE A 166 1.16 -4.94 -0.64
CA PHE A 166 0.53 -5.82 -1.63
C PHE A 166 0.53 -7.26 -1.16
N VAL A 167 -0.59 -7.95 -1.41
CA VAL A 167 -0.79 -9.35 -1.05
C VAL A 167 -0.95 -10.15 -2.32
N ASN A 168 0.09 -10.90 -2.70
CA ASN A 168 0.03 -11.78 -3.85
C ASN A 168 -0.67 -13.10 -3.47
N GLY A 169 -1.86 -13.35 -4.00
CA GLY A 169 -2.56 -14.62 -3.99
C GLY A 169 -2.22 -15.49 -5.21
N ASN A 170 -2.90 -16.63 -5.36
CA ASN A 170 -2.85 -17.38 -6.61
C ASN A 170 -3.63 -16.60 -7.68
N GLN A 171 -2.91 -15.89 -8.57
CA GLN A 171 -3.46 -15.05 -9.64
C GLN A 171 -4.29 -13.84 -9.18
N LYS A 172 -4.27 -13.50 -7.88
CA LYS A 172 -5.02 -12.37 -7.31
C LYS A 172 -4.03 -11.40 -6.67
N VAL A 173 -4.14 -10.11 -6.96
CA VAL A 173 -3.42 -9.06 -6.22
C VAL A 173 -4.39 -8.41 -5.25
N GLY A 174 -4.05 -8.47 -3.96
CA GLY A 174 -4.76 -7.75 -2.91
C GLY A 174 -3.95 -6.56 -2.41
N ILE A 175 -4.64 -5.64 -1.74
CA ILE A 175 -4.05 -4.49 -1.08
C ILE A 175 -4.38 -4.61 0.41
N ALA A 176 -3.35 -4.77 1.24
CA ALA A 176 -3.48 -4.66 2.69
C ALA A 176 -3.39 -3.18 3.08
N VAL A 177 -4.43 -2.66 3.72
CA VAL A 177 -4.49 -1.29 4.21
C VAL A 177 -4.52 -1.30 5.73
N TRP A 178 -3.58 -0.57 6.33
CA TRP A 178 -3.47 -0.39 7.77
C TRP A 178 -3.97 1.00 8.10
N GLN A 179 -5.08 1.10 8.82
CA GLN A 179 -5.67 2.36 9.26
C GLN A 179 -5.36 2.58 10.72
N MET A 180 -4.75 3.72 11.05
CA MET A 180 -4.39 4.06 12.42
C MET A 180 -5.64 4.07 13.30
N TYR A 181 -5.57 3.41 14.45
CA TYR A 181 -6.63 3.37 15.44
C TYR A 181 -6.29 4.28 16.62
N ILE A 182 -5.26 3.92 17.38
CA ILE A 182 -4.72 4.75 18.47
C ILE A 182 -3.22 4.55 18.61
N GLY A 183 -2.49 5.66 18.78
CA GLY A 183 -1.03 5.63 18.80
C GLY A 183 -0.49 5.03 17.51
N ASP A 184 0.34 4.00 17.64
CA ASP A 184 0.91 3.22 16.54
C ASP A 184 0.24 1.85 16.35
N SER A 185 -1.03 1.73 16.76
CA SER A 185 -1.88 0.56 16.46
C SER A 185 -2.79 0.82 15.26
N TYR A 186 -3.16 -0.25 14.56
CA TYR A 186 -3.85 -0.20 13.28
C TYR A 186 -4.95 -1.26 13.14
N LEU A 187 -6.12 -0.87 12.65
CA LEU A 187 -7.07 -1.82 12.10
C LEU A 187 -6.65 -2.13 10.66
N VAL A 188 -6.62 -3.41 10.31
CA VAL A 188 -6.12 -3.87 9.00
C VAL A 188 -7.25 -4.53 8.24
N ASP A 189 -7.38 -4.17 6.97
CA ASP A 189 -8.20 -4.88 5.98
C ASP A 189 -7.34 -5.29 4.79
N VAL A 190 -7.70 -6.41 4.17
CA VAL A 190 -7.09 -6.86 2.91
C VAL A 190 -8.17 -6.84 1.85
N LEU A 191 -7.97 -6.01 0.83
CA LEU A 191 -8.96 -5.69 -0.18
C LEU A 191 -8.58 -6.34 -1.51
N LYS A 192 -9.57 -6.80 -2.26
CA LYS A 192 -9.44 -7.24 -3.65
C LYS A 192 -10.42 -6.51 -4.56
N TRP A 193 -10.13 -6.45 -5.84
CA TRP A 193 -11.11 -6.06 -6.84
C TRP A 193 -12.15 -7.16 -7.05
N ASN A 194 -13.43 -6.79 -7.08
CA ASN A 194 -14.54 -7.72 -7.36
C ASN A 194 -15.21 -7.50 -8.73
N GLY A 195 -14.58 -6.75 -9.62
CA GLY A 195 -15.15 -6.32 -10.91
C GLY A 195 -15.81 -4.94 -10.86
N LYS A 196 -16.07 -4.38 -9.66
CA LYS A 196 -16.73 -3.08 -9.50
C LYS A 196 -16.07 -2.16 -8.48
N LYS A 197 -15.58 -2.70 -7.38
CA LYS A 197 -14.91 -1.94 -6.31
C LYS A 197 -13.93 -2.82 -5.55
N LEU A 198 -13.06 -2.19 -4.77
CA LEU A 198 -12.27 -2.89 -3.77
C LEU A 198 -13.18 -3.33 -2.62
N VAL A 199 -13.07 -4.61 -2.23
CA VAL A 199 -13.83 -5.22 -1.15
C VAL A 199 -12.94 -6.12 -0.31
N TYR A 200 -13.28 -6.27 0.97
CA TYR A 200 -12.63 -7.22 1.87
C TYR A 200 -12.56 -8.63 1.25
N ASP A 201 -11.39 -9.26 1.34
CA ASP A 201 -11.18 -10.63 0.92
C ASP A 201 -10.61 -11.49 2.05
N GLU A 202 -11.39 -12.48 2.47
CA GLU A 202 -11.03 -13.36 3.58
C GLU A 202 -9.81 -14.25 3.27
N GLU A 203 -9.70 -14.75 2.04
CA GLU A 203 -8.61 -15.65 1.64
C GLU A 203 -7.24 -14.94 1.69
N LEU A 204 -7.17 -13.76 1.06
CA LEU A 204 -5.98 -12.92 1.08
C LEU A 204 -5.71 -12.37 2.49
N TYR A 205 -6.74 -12.06 3.25
CA TYR A 205 -6.59 -11.67 4.66
C TYR A 205 -5.90 -12.76 5.47
N SER A 206 -6.41 -13.99 5.43
CA SER A 206 -5.80 -15.13 6.14
C SER A 206 -4.36 -15.38 5.70
N LYS A 207 -4.03 -15.15 4.43
CA LYS A 207 -2.66 -15.27 3.91
C LYS A 207 -1.73 -14.18 4.48
N TYR A 208 -2.24 -12.97 4.65
CA TYR A 208 -1.47 -11.82 5.12
C TYR A 208 -1.42 -11.73 6.66
N TYR A 209 -2.34 -12.37 7.36
CA TYR A 209 -2.43 -12.39 8.83
C TYR A 209 -1.11 -12.66 9.58
N PRO A 210 -0.21 -13.58 9.16
CA PRO A 210 1.06 -13.78 9.86
C PRO A 210 1.93 -12.51 9.99
N ILE A 211 1.83 -11.57 9.04
CA ILE A 211 2.52 -10.28 9.12
C ILE A 211 1.88 -9.39 10.19
N ILE A 212 0.54 -9.37 10.25
CA ILE A 212 -0.24 -8.63 11.26
C ILE A 212 0.04 -9.18 12.66
N GLU A 213 0.00 -10.50 12.82
CA GLU A 213 0.26 -11.18 14.09
C GLU A 213 1.68 -10.89 14.59
N LYS A 214 2.69 -11.00 13.72
CA LYS A 214 4.06 -10.66 14.09
C LYS A 214 4.17 -9.22 14.57
N PHE A 215 3.61 -8.27 13.82
CA PHE A 215 3.63 -6.85 14.19
C PHE A 215 3.07 -6.62 15.59
N TYR A 216 1.92 -7.22 15.91
CA TYR A 216 1.32 -7.03 17.24
C TYR A 216 2.03 -7.79 18.35
N ASN A 217 2.57 -8.98 18.09
CA ASN A 217 3.38 -9.68 19.06
C ASN A 217 4.64 -8.89 19.43
N ASP A 218 5.30 -8.27 18.45
CA ASP A 218 6.44 -7.38 18.68
C ASP A 218 6.00 -6.18 19.55
N LYS A 219 4.90 -5.50 19.20
CA LYS A 219 4.38 -4.34 19.96
C LYS A 219 3.98 -4.67 21.39
N ILE A 220 3.28 -5.79 21.60
CA ILE A 220 2.85 -6.26 22.92
C ILE A 220 4.05 -6.63 23.79
N SER A 221 5.13 -7.16 23.19
CA SER A 221 6.36 -7.47 23.90
C SER A 221 7.08 -6.22 24.41
N GLU A 222 6.97 -5.10 23.69
CA GLU A 222 7.50 -3.80 24.10
C GLU A 222 6.61 -3.13 25.14
N MET A 223 5.28 -3.21 24.96
CA MET A 223 4.30 -2.59 25.86
C MET A 223 2.98 -3.37 25.88
N ASP A 224 2.62 -3.90 27.05
CA ASP A 224 1.37 -4.62 27.29
C ASP A 224 0.17 -3.66 27.45
N ALA A 225 -0.24 -3.05 26.33
CA ALA A 225 -1.32 -2.06 26.28
C ALA A 225 -2.62 -2.62 25.66
N TRP A 226 -3.76 -2.18 26.17
CA TRP A 226 -5.08 -2.70 25.78
C TRP A 226 -5.37 -2.55 24.28
N PHE A 227 -4.92 -1.46 23.64
CA PHE A 227 -5.23 -1.17 22.25
C PHE A 227 -4.49 -2.09 21.27
N TYR A 228 -3.30 -2.60 21.62
CA TYR A 228 -2.66 -3.63 20.82
C TYR A 228 -3.43 -4.95 20.88
N TRP A 229 -3.93 -5.32 22.06
CA TRP A 229 -4.79 -6.51 22.21
C TRP A 229 -6.11 -6.35 21.47
N TYR A 230 -6.69 -5.14 21.43
CA TYR A 230 -7.89 -4.85 20.66
C TYR A 230 -7.68 -5.10 19.16
N CYS A 231 -6.65 -4.47 18.58
CA CYS A 231 -6.36 -4.63 17.16
C CYS A 231 -5.93 -6.05 16.79
N LEU A 232 -5.18 -6.74 17.66
CA LEU A 232 -4.82 -8.15 17.46
C LEU A 232 -6.07 -9.04 17.51
N ALA A 233 -6.99 -8.81 18.44
CA ALA A 233 -8.25 -9.56 18.51
C ALA A 233 -9.13 -9.34 17.27
N ASP A 234 -9.27 -8.09 16.79
CA ASP A 234 -9.97 -7.80 15.52
C ASP A 234 -9.35 -8.59 14.36
N ALA A 235 -8.01 -8.60 14.28
CA ALA A 235 -7.29 -9.32 13.24
C ALA A 235 -7.49 -10.84 13.34
N GLN A 236 -7.45 -11.39 14.55
CA GLN A 236 -7.70 -12.81 14.80
C GLN A 236 -9.12 -13.23 14.42
N ILE A 237 -10.14 -12.40 14.70
CA ILE A 237 -11.52 -12.66 14.26
C ILE A 237 -11.59 -12.71 12.73
N LYS A 238 -11.00 -11.71 12.04
CA LYS A 238 -10.94 -11.65 10.58
C LYS A 238 -10.20 -12.84 9.97
N ALA A 239 -9.17 -13.36 10.64
CA ALA A 239 -8.42 -14.54 10.23
C ALA A 239 -9.02 -15.89 10.69
N LYS A 240 -10.21 -15.89 11.31
CA LYS A 240 -10.88 -17.08 11.88
C LYS A 240 -10.08 -17.81 12.98
N LYS A 241 -9.22 -17.08 13.69
CA LYS A 241 -8.46 -17.53 14.87
C LYS A 241 -9.25 -17.28 16.15
N PHE A 242 -10.42 -17.92 16.25
CA PHE A 242 -11.44 -17.57 17.23
C PHE A 242 -11.02 -17.84 18.69
N GLU A 243 -10.26 -18.89 18.94
CA GLU A 243 -9.77 -19.19 20.30
C GLU A 243 -8.69 -18.20 20.74
N GLU A 244 -7.81 -17.81 19.81
CA GLU A 244 -6.81 -16.77 20.03
C GLU A 244 -7.47 -15.41 20.24
N ALA A 245 -8.47 -15.06 19.41
CA ALA A 245 -9.27 -13.85 19.56
C ALA A 245 -9.91 -13.76 20.95
N SER A 246 -10.55 -14.84 21.41
CA SER A 246 -11.17 -14.89 22.74
C SER A 246 -10.16 -14.60 23.86
N LYS A 247 -8.93 -15.13 23.76
CA LYS A 247 -7.87 -14.87 24.76
C LYS A 247 -7.40 -13.41 24.71
N SER A 248 -7.19 -12.87 23.51
CA SER A 248 -6.79 -11.47 23.31
C SER A 248 -7.83 -10.50 23.85
N ILE A 249 -9.12 -10.77 23.60
CA ILE A 249 -10.25 -9.99 24.16
C ILE A 249 -10.22 -10.00 25.69
N GLN A 250 -10.12 -11.17 26.31
CA GLN A 250 -10.09 -11.29 27.77
C GLN A 250 -8.91 -10.54 28.39
N LYS A 251 -7.74 -10.63 27.76
CA LYS A 251 -6.54 -9.90 28.18
C LYS A 251 -6.75 -8.38 28.06
N GLY A 252 -7.30 -7.91 26.95
CA GLY A 252 -7.65 -6.50 26.73
C GLY A 252 -8.64 -5.96 27.77
N ILE A 253 -9.73 -6.69 28.04
CA ILE A 253 -10.72 -6.34 29.08
C ILE A 253 -10.04 -6.24 30.45
N SER A 254 -9.17 -7.19 30.79
CA SER A 254 -8.46 -7.17 32.08
C SER A 254 -7.60 -5.91 32.24
N LEU A 255 -6.91 -5.48 31.18
CA LEU A 255 -6.10 -4.26 31.20
C LEU A 255 -6.98 -3.01 31.31
N ALA A 256 -8.07 -2.93 30.53
CA ALA A 256 -9.00 -1.82 30.56
C ALA A 256 -9.66 -1.64 31.94
N LYS A 257 -10.09 -2.75 32.57
CA LYS A 257 -10.65 -2.74 33.93
C LYS A 257 -9.63 -2.29 34.97
N LYS A 258 -8.38 -2.75 34.87
CA LYS A 258 -7.29 -2.32 35.78
C LYS A 258 -7.06 -0.81 35.72
N SER A 259 -7.24 -0.22 34.54
CA SER A 259 -7.14 1.23 34.31
C SER A 259 -8.47 1.97 34.48
N SER A 260 -9.53 1.31 34.95
CA SER A 260 -10.87 1.88 35.14
C SER A 260 -11.49 2.50 33.88
N MET A 261 -11.16 1.98 32.69
CA MET A 261 -11.63 2.47 31.39
C MET A 261 -12.90 1.73 30.96
N GLN A 262 -14.08 2.18 31.43
CA GLN A 262 -15.35 1.48 31.16
C GLN A 262 -15.75 1.49 29.68
N GLU A 263 -15.50 2.58 28.96
CA GLU A 263 -15.78 2.67 27.52
C GLU A 263 -14.99 1.63 26.72
N VAL A 264 -13.70 1.48 27.02
CA VAL A 264 -12.85 0.46 26.38
C VAL A 264 -13.32 -0.96 26.70
N VAL A 265 -13.81 -1.22 27.91
CA VAL A 265 -14.42 -2.51 28.24
C VAL A 265 -15.64 -2.78 27.35
N GLN A 266 -16.44 -1.75 27.05
CA GLN A 266 -17.56 -1.89 26.14
C GLN A 266 -17.10 -2.18 24.70
N ASP A 267 -16.05 -1.51 24.21
CA ASP A 267 -15.49 -1.80 22.89
C ASP A 267 -15.09 -3.28 22.73
N PHE A 268 -14.52 -3.88 23.79
CA PHE A 268 -14.20 -5.31 23.81
C PHE A 268 -15.44 -6.22 23.92
N ASN A 269 -16.51 -5.77 24.58
CA ASN A 269 -17.77 -6.52 24.61
C ASN A 269 -18.40 -6.57 23.22
N ASP A 270 -18.37 -5.47 22.47
CA ASP A 270 -18.84 -5.42 21.08
C ASP A 270 -17.99 -6.34 20.19
N LEU A 271 -16.66 -6.39 20.43
CA LEU A 271 -15.77 -7.33 19.75
C LEU A 271 -16.07 -8.79 20.09
N THR A 272 -16.52 -9.07 21.33
CA THR A 272 -16.98 -10.39 21.76
C THR A 272 -18.26 -10.79 21.00
N GLU A 273 -19.22 -9.88 20.86
CA GLU A 273 -20.43 -10.14 20.08
C GLU A 273 -20.10 -10.43 18.61
N ARG A 274 -19.18 -9.67 18.01
CA ARG A 274 -18.68 -9.91 16.65
C ARG A 274 -18.06 -11.30 16.50
N LEU A 275 -17.25 -11.74 17.47
CA LEU A 275 -16.67 -13.08 17.51
C LEU A 275 -17.75 -14.18 17.54
N GLU A 276 -18.73 -14.05 18.45
CA GLU A 276 -19.80 -15.04 18.58
C GLU A 276 -20.69 -15.12 17.33
N ASN A 277 -20.94 -13.99 16.68
CA ASN A 277 -21.68 -13.96 15.41
C ASN A 277 -20.91 -14.61 14.24
N LYS A 278 -19.57 -14.65 14.29
CA LYS A 278 -18.73 -15.33 13.28
C LYS A 278 -18.55 -16.83 13.54
N ARG A 279 -18.86 -17.31 14.74
CA ARG A 279 -18.82 -18.73 15.12
C ARG A 279 -20.08 -19.50 14.70
N LYS A 280 -21.20 -18.81 14.52
CA LYS A 280 -22.48 -19.37 14.04
C LYS A 280 -22.41 -19.65 12.54
#